data_AF-A0A947P1R6-F1
#
_entry.id   AF-A0A947P1R6-F1
#
_cell.length_a   1.000
_cell.length_b   1.000
_cell.length_c   1.000
_cell.angle_alpha   90.00
_cell.angle_beta   90.00
_cell.angle_gamma   90.00
#
_symmetry.space_group_name_H-M   'P 1'
#
loop_
_entity.id
_entity.type
_entity.pdbx_description
1 polymer ?
#
loop_
_entity_poly.entity_id
_entity_poly.type
_entity_poly.pdbx_seq_one_letter_code
_entity_poly.pdbx_strand_id
1 'polypeptide(L)'
;MLFGADRVGVSKRRFEFLPIIDTLLDIISEISGNVVRKRTGMPAIGNIRYTTIHKASQLYRVPASRDFYIRYLIQSKFHARIATLTDRVELLIRDKGSSVKYDRDRFYEAAGLSIYAHRKQIRKFSGEPYADHPITLVEREVEILHVTDQEELIAAFLHDVIEDTEIDNKFIQRRFGKVVANLVDGLTKIEQLEKNRVISQENIDKFVRALATDIRVLRIKMVDRGINLTDAAQQGSEMRERNCREALDFYVPLGAMAGFMEAARHLSDVAYRGLYPERYQEIE
;
A
#
# COMPACT_ATOMS: atom_id res chain seq x y z
N MET A 1 24.29 -24.95 -7.88
CA MET A 1 23.65 -26.17 -8.41
C MET A 1 22.26 -25.78 -8.90
N LEU A 2 22.02 -25.97 -10.20
CA LEU A 2 20.75 -25.69 -10.87
C LEU A 2 19.68 -26.67 -10.40
N PHE A 3 18.58 -26.18 -9.86
CA PHE A 3 17.44 -27.02 -9.47
C PHE A 3 16.69 -27.50 -10.72
N GLY A 4 16.54 -28.83 -10.80
CA GLY A 4 15.86 -29.53 -11.87
C GLY A 4 14.39 -29.15 -11.98
N ALA A 5 14.00 -28.78 -13.19
CA ALA A 5 12.62 -28.72 -13.61
C ALA A 5 12.12 -30.14 -13.84
N ASP A 6 11.37 -30.71 -12.90
CA ASP A 6 10.48 -31.82 -13.22
C ASP A 6 9.23 -31.85 -12.32
N ARG A 7 8.09 -31.67 -12.99
CA ARG A 7 6.76 -32.26 -12.71
C ARG A 7 6.13 -31.99 -11.35
N VAL A 8 5.62 -30.77 -11.19
CA VAL A 8 4.36 -30.56 -10.45
C VAL A 8 3.28 -30.27 -11.49
N GLY A 9 2.19 -31.04 -11.48
CA GLY A 9 1.07 -30.90 -12.40
C GLY A 9 0.57 -29.46 -12.46
N VAL A 10 1.01 -28.72 -13.48
CA VAL A 10 0.60 -27.34 -13.73
C VAL A 10 -0.82 -27.40 -14.28
N SER A 11 -1.78 -27.17 -13.39
CA SER A 11 -3.18 -26.86 -13.75
C SER A 11 -3.20 -25.87 -14.91
N LYS A 12 -4.02 -26.15 -15.94
CA LYS A 12 -4.20 -25.40 -17.20
C LYS A 12 -4.56 -23.91 -17.05
N ARG A 13 -4.58 -23.34 -15.84
CA ARG A 13 -4.88 -21.93 -15.53
C ARG A 13 -3.68 -20.99 -15.58
N ARG A 14 -2.52 -21.43 -16.08
CA ARG A 14 -1.29 -20.63 -16.18
C ARG A 14 -1.34 -19.45 -17.18
N PHE A 15 -2.48 -19.17 -17.80
CA PHE A 15 -2.59 -18.32 -18.99
C PHE A 15 -3.71 -17.27 -18.94
N GLU A 16 -4.16 -16.83 -17.76
CA GLU A 16 -5.14 -15.73 -17.65
C GLU A 16 -4.49 -14.35 -17.41
N PHE A 17 -3.22 -14.28 -16.98
CA PHE A 17 -2.55 -13.01 -16.62
C PHE A 17 -1.46 -12.54 -17.61
N LEU A 18 -1.01 -13.40 -18.53
CA LEU A 18 0.00 -13.05 -19.54
C LEU A 18 -0.39 -11.85 -20.43
N PRO A 19 -1.65 -11.74 -20.92
CA PRO A 19 -2.08 -10.57 -21.69
C PRO A 19 -1.98 -9.25 -20.90
N ILE A 20 -2.05 -9.32 -19.56
CA ILE A 20 -1.99 -8.15 -18.67
C ILE A 20 -0.56 -7.64 -18.56
N ILE A 21 0.39 -8.57 -18.44
CA ILE A 21 1.81 -8.25 -18.39
C ILE A 21 2.24 -7.59 -19.70
N ASP A 22 1.82 -8.12 -20.85
CA ASP A 22 2.12 -7.54 -22.16
C ASP A 22 1.48 -6.15 -22.33
N THR A 23 0.22 -5.97 -21.90
CA THR A 23 -0.47 -4.66 -21.91
C THR A 23 0.23 -3.64 -20.99
N LEU A 24 0.75 -4.10 -19.84
CA LEU A 24 1.53 -3.28 -18.91
C LEU A 24 2.87 -2.86 -19.51
N LEU A 25 3.55 -3.77 -20.21
CA LEU A 25 4.80 -3.45 -20.90
C LEU A 25 4.58 -2.40 -21.99
N ASP A 26 3.51 -2.51 -22.76
CA ASP A 26 3.17 -1.53 -23.81
C ASP A 26 2.89 -0.14 -23.22
N ILE A 27 2.09 -0.06 -22.15
CA ILE A 27 1.74 1.22 -21.50
C ILE A 27 2.94 1.81 -20.76
N ILE A 28 3.73 1.00 -20.05
CA ILE A 28 4.95 1.47 -19.36
C ILE A 28 5.96 1.98 -20.40
N SER A 29 6.08 1.31 -21.55
CA SER A 29 6.93 1.73 -22.67
C SER A 29 6.44 3.06 -23.30
N GLU A 30 5.12 3.23 -23.47
CA GLU A 30 4.49 4.45 -23.97
C GLU A 30 4.65 5.65 -23.02
N ILE A 31 4.55 5.42 -21.71
CA ILE A 31 4.76 6.44 -20.67
C ILE A 31 6.24 6.81 -20.58
N SER A 32 7.14 5.82 -20.61
CA SER A 32 8.59 6.01 -20.54
C SER A 32 9.15 6.72 -21.79
N GLY A 33 8.55 6.49 -22.97
CA GLY A 33 8.93 7.15 -24.22
C GLY A 33 8.51 8.62 -24.33
N ASN A 34 7.53 9.07 -23.55
CA ASN A 34 7.00 10.44 -23.60
C ASN A 34 7.66 11.41 -22.60
N VAL A 35 8.64 10.96 -21.80
CA VAL A 35 9.37 11.82 -20.85
C VAL A 35 10.53 12.56 -21.54
N VAL A 36 10.24 13.37 -22.56
CA VAL A 36 11.18 14.40 -23.06
C VAL A 36 10.43 15.72 -23.26
N ARG A 37 10.72 16.65 -22.33
CA ARG A 37 10.44 18.12 -22.34
C ARG A 37 8.98 18.61 -22.17
N LYS A 38 8.75 19.30 -21.04
CA LYS A 38 8.63 20.78 -21.00
C LYS A 38 8.67 21.34 -19.56
N ARG A 39 9.63 22.25 -19.32
CA ARG A 39 9.54 23.30 -18.30
C ARG A 39 8.51 24.34 -18.77
N THR A 40 7.65 24.84 -17.88
CA THR A 40 7.41 26.29 -17.61
C THR A 40 6.22 26.50 -16.66
N GLY A 41 6.42 27.32 -15.61
CA GLY A 41 5.39 28.18 -14.99
C GLY A 41 4.56 27.63 -13.84
N MET A 42 4.97 27.88 -12.59
CA MET A 42 4.10 27.76 -11.40
C MET A 42 3.41 29.11 -11.11
N PRO A 43 2.10 29.16 -10.82
CA PRO A 43 1.52 30.27 -10.09
C PRO A 43 1.62 30.04 -8.58
N ALA A 44 1.86 31.12 -7.83
CA ALA A 44 1.91 31.14 -6.37
C ALA A 44 0.55 30.75 -5.76
N ILE A 45 0.55 29.81 -4.81
CA ILE A 45 -0.66 29.43 -4.05
C ILE A 45 -0.66 30.22 -2.74
N GLY A 46 -1.64 31.11 -2.62
CA GLY A 46 -1.86 31.96 -1.45
C GLY A 46 -2.44 31.23 -0.24
N ASN A 47 -2.22 31.87 0.92
CA ASN A 47 -2.63 31.47 2.26
C ASN A 47 -4.10 31.00 2.36
N ILE A 48 -4.31 29.73 2.70
CA ILE A 48 -5.63 29.19 3.08
C ILE A 48 -5.86 29.47 4.57
N ARG A 49 -6.84 30.32 4.88
CA ARG A 49 -7.23 30.69 6.26
C ARG A 49 -7.87 29.52 7.01
N TYR A 50 -7.59 29.44 8.32
CA TYR A 50 -8.09 28.48 9.33
C TYR A 50 -9.61 28.20 9.33
N THR A 51 -10.43 29.05 8.70
CA THR A 51 -11.91 28.94 8.71
C THR A 51 -12.47 27.80 7.84
N THR A 52 -11.69 27.27 6.88
CA THR A 52 -12.15 26.20 5.97
C THR A 52 -12.16 24.82 6.66
N ILE A 53 -11.32 24.62 7.68
CA ILE A 53 -11.12 23.33 8.35
C ILE A 53 -12.30 22.99 9.28
N HIS A 54 -12.92 23.98 9.93
CA HIS A 54 -14.06 23.77 10.83
C HIS A 54 -15.35 23.31 10.15
N LYS A 55 -15.56 23.63 8.86
CA LYS A 55 -16.73 23.13 8.11
C LYS A 55 -16.61 21.64 7.76
N ALA A 56 -15.39 21.12 7.62
CA ALA A 56 -15.17 19.70 7.32
C ALA A 56 -15.56 18.79 8.51
N SER A 57 -15.30 19.18 9.76
CA SER A 57 -15.69 18.34 10.93
C SER A 57 -17.19 18.11 11.05
N GLN A 58 -18.02 19.04 10.56
CA GLN A 58 -19.48 18.90 10.59
C GLN A 58 -19.99 17.93 9.52
N LEU A 59 -19.26 17.75 8.41
CA LEU A 59 -19.68 16.92 7.29
C LEU A 59 -19.33 15.42 7.48
N TYR A 60 -18.19 15.11 8.13
CA TYR A 60 -17.67 13.74 8.20
C TYR A 60 -17.77 13.07 9.58
N ARG A 61 -18.30 13.73 10.62
CA ARG A 61 -18.31 13.23 12.02
C ARG A 61 -16.92 12.80 12.55
N VAL A 62 -15.83 13.32 11.97
CA VAL A 62 -14.44 13.08 12.39
C VAL A 62 -13.82 14.41 12.84
N PRO A 63 -13.03 14.45 13.94
CA PRO A 63 -12.42 15.70 14.39
C PRO A 63 -11.51 16.32 13.33
N ALA A 64 -11.64 17.61 13.04
CA ALA A 64 -10.85 18.26 11.99
C ALA A 64 -9.46 18.77 12.45
N SER A 65 -9.16 18.67 13.74
CA SER A 65 -7.92 19.23 14.33
C SER A 65 -6.76 18.24 14.24
N ARG A 66 -5.56 18.77 13.96
CA ARG A 66 -4.32 17.97 13.81
C ARG A 66 -3.89 17.42 15.16
N ASP A 67 -3.90 18.32 16.12
CA ASP A 67 -3.70 18.04 17.52
C ASP A 67 -4.60 16.92 18.04
N PHE A 68 -5.82 16.78 17.51
CA PHE A 68 -6.69 15.69 17.94
C PHE A 68 -6.07 14.34 17.60
N TYR A 69 -5.68 14.10 16.35
CA TYR A 69 -5.13 12.81 15.92
C TYR A 69 -3.77 12.52 16.55
N ILE A 70 -2.93 13.54 16.68
CA ILE A 70 -1.63 13.40 17.35
C ILE A 70 -1.84 13.05 18.83
N ARG A 71 -2.73 13.74 19.54
CA ARG A 71 -3.05 13.41 20.95
C ARG A 71 -3.67 12.03 21.07
N TYR A 72 -4.57 11.66 20.14
CA TYR A 72 -5.19 10.34 20.11
C TYR A 72 -4.14 9.24 19.93
N LEU A 73 -3.18 9.43 19.02
CA LEU A 73 -2.04 8.52 18.86
C LEU A 73 -1.20 8.43 20.14
N ILE A 74 -0.81 9.57 20.73
CA ILE A 74 0.02 9.62 21.94
C ILE A 74 -0.65 8.89 23.12
N GLN A 75 -1.97 8.98 23.22
CA GLN A 75 -2.77 8.30 24.26
C GLN A 75 -3.08 6.85 23.92
N SER A 76 -2.80 6.39 22.70
CA SER A 76 -3.07 5.02 22.26
C SER A 76 -1.93 4.06 22.64
N LYS A 77 -2.25 2.76 22.69
CA LYS A 77 -1.25 1.69 22.86
C LYS A 77 -0.21 1.63 21.73
N PHE A 78 -0.47 2.28 20.60
CA PHE A 78 0.40 2.26 19.42
C PHE A 78 1.48 3.34 19.44
N HIS A 79 1.46 4.27 20.39
CA HIS A 79 2.38 5.40 20.42
C HIS A 79 3.86 4.99 20.35
N ALA A 80 4.28 4.03 21.19
CA ALA A 80 5.66 3.57 21.23
C ALA A 80 6.10 2.91 19.91
N ARG A 81 5.19 2.16 19.28
CA ARG A 81 5.40 1.50 17.99
C ARG A 81 5.63 2.55 16.88
N ILE A 82 4.75 3.56 16.79
CA ILE A 82 4.88 4.65 15.82
C ILE A 82 6.11 5.54 16.08
N ALA A 83 6.47 5.77 17.35
CA ALA A 83 7.68 6.52 17.70
C ALA A 83 8.95 5.80 17.22
N THR A 84 9.05 4.49 17.49
CA THR A 84 10.17 3.64 17.03
C THR A 84 10.26 3.64 15.50
N LEU A 85 9.13 3.48 14.81
CA LEU A 85 9.05 3.52 13.36
C LEU A 85 9.50 4.87 12.80
N THR A 86 9.10 5.97 13.43
CA THR A 86 9.50 7.33 13.06
C THR A 86 11.02 7.50 13.16
N ASP A 87 11.61 7.07 14.27
CA ASP A 87 13.06 7.15 14.45
C ASP A 87 13.79 6.29 13.41
N ARG A 88 13.25 5.12 13.05
CA ARG A 88 13.79 4.27 11.97
C ARG A 88 13.75 4.97 10.61
N VAL A 89 12.64 5.64 10.27
CA VAL A 89 12.54 6.40 9.01
C VAL A 89 13.56 7.54 8.98
N GLU A 90 13.69 8.30 10.07
CA GLU A 90 14.65 9.40 10.17
C GLU A 90 16.10 8.90 10.03
N LEU A 91 16.44 7.74 10.61
CA LEU A 91 17.75 7.10 10.43
C LEU A 91 17.99 6.72 8.96
N LEU A 92 17.04 6.06 8.30
CA LEU A 92 17.17 5.70 6.89
C LEU A 92 17.33 6.92 5.96
N ILE A 93 16.65 8.03 6.26
CA ILE A 93 16.79 9.28 5.52
C ILE A 93 18.22 9.84 5.66
N ARG A 94 18.76 9.81 6.88
CA ARG A 94 20.15 10.25 7.17
C ARG A 94 21.17 9.35 6.46
N ASP A 95 21.03 8.03 6.54
CA ASP A 95 21.95 7.06 5.94
C ASP A 95 22.00 7.20 4.41
N LYS A 96 20.87 7.54 3.78
CA LYS A 96 20.81 7.81 2.34
C LYS A 96 21.40 9.17 1.92
N GLY A 97 21.88 9.98 2.88
CA GLY A 97 22.39 11.34 2.62
C GLY A 97 21.32 12.27 2.06
N SER A 98 20.04 11.96 2.28
CA SER A 98 18.94 12.66 1.66
C SER A 98 18.61 13.95 2.40
N SER A 99 18.53 15.06 1.67
CA SER A 99 18.05 16.35 2.22
C SER A 99 16.53 16.41 2.31
N VAL A 100 15.82 15.28 2.15
CA VAL A 100 14.36 15.22 2.21
C VAL A 100 13.92 15.66 3.61
N LYS A 101 13.09 16.71 3.63
CA LYS A 101 12.50 17.22 4.85
C LYS A 101 11.41 16.24 5.32
N TYR A 102 11.69 15.53 6.40
CA TYR A 102 10.72 14.67 7.06
C TYR A 102 9.89 15.48 8.07
N ASP A 103 8.57 15.49 7.92
CA ASP A 103 7.64 16.16 8.84
C ASP A 103 7.04 15.14 9.81
N ARG A 104 7.67 14.98 10.98
CA ARG A 104 7.23 14.03 12.02
C ARG A 104 5.75 14.19 12.38
N ASP A 105 5.26 15.42 12.47
CA ASP A 105 3.88 15.66 12.85
C ASP A 105 2.89 15.19 11.77
N ARG A 106 3.24 15.27 10.46
CA ARG A 106 2.37 14.74 9.38
C ARG A 106 2.29 13.22 9.45
N PHE A 107 3.40 12.56 9.77
CA PHE A 107 3.45 11.12 9.97
C PHE A 107 2.60 10.67 11.16
N TYR A 108 2.75 11.34 12.31
CA TYR A 108 1.97 11.07 13.53
C TYR A 108 0.49 11.33 13.31
N GLU A 109 0.16 12.39 12.58
CA GLU A 109 -1.21 12.71 12.22
C GLU A 109 -1.85 11.63 11.35
N ALA A 110 -1.14 11.11 10.34
CA ALA A 110 -1.65 10.04 9.48
C ALA A 110 -1.89 8.75 10.27
N ALA A 111 -0.92 8.35 11.12
CA ALA A 111 -1.07 7.21 11.99
C ALA A 111 -2.24 7.38 12.97
N GLY A 112 -2.36 8.54 13.62
CA GLY A 112 -3.47 8.86 14.53
C GLY A 112 -4.83 8.88 13.84
N LEU A 113 -4.90 9.39 12.61
CA LEU A 113 -6.11 9.35 11.78
C LEU A 113 -6.50 7.92 11.45
N SER A 114 -5.55 7.11 10.98
CA SER A 114 -5.78 5.69 10.65
C SER A 114 -6.31 4.91 11.86
N ILE A 115 -5.63 5.00 13.01
CA ILE A 115 -6.05 4.33 14.25
C ILE A 115 -7.45 4.81 14.67
N TYR A 116 -7.73 6.11 14.61
CA TYR A 116 -9.05 6.63 14.93
C TYR A 116 -10.12 6.13 13.97
N ALA A 117 -9.86 6.17 12.66
CA ALA A 117 -10.82 5.79 11.63
C ALA A 117 -11.25 4.32 11.79
N HIS A 118 -10.30 3.43 12.08
CA HIS A 118 -10.53 1.99 12.26
C HIS A 118 -10.83 1.55 13.70
N ARG A 119 -11.02 2.48 14.66
CA ARG A 119 -11.17 2.18 16.12
C ARG A 119 -12.31 1.24 16.51
N LYS A 120 -13.30 1.04 15.62
CA LYS A 120 -14.46 0.16 15.84
C LYS A 120 -14.37 -1.17 15.09
N GLN A 121 -13.30 -1.38 14.32
CA GLN A 121 -13.14 -2.53 13.45
C GLN A 121 -12.23 -3.58 14.09
N ILE A 122 -12.61 -4.84 13.92
CA ILE A 122 -11.87 -6.01 14.39
C ILE A 122 -11.55 -6.87 13.17
N ARG A 123 -10.32 -7.40 13.09
CA ARG A 123 -9.93 -8.30 12.00
C ARG A 123 -10.69 -9.61 12.09
N LYS A 124 -11.23 -10.06 10.96
CA LYS A 124 -12.12 -11.23 10.87
C LYS A 124 -11.48 -12.54 11.36
N PHE A 125 -10.17 -12.70 11.20
CA PHE A 125 -9.47 -13.95 11.49
C PHE A 125 -8.61 -13.91 12.75
N SER A 126 -7.88 -12.81 13.01
CA SER A 126 -7.04 -12.70 14.22
C SER A 126 -7.81 -12.22 15.46
N GLY A 127 -8.97 -11.56 15.30
CA GLY A 127 -9.69 -10.94 16.41
C GLY A 127 -9.04 -9.67 16.96
N GLU A 128 -7.96 -9.19 16.34
CA GLU A 128 -7.22 -7.99 16.76
C GLU A 128 -7.84 -6.70 16.22
N PRO A 129 -7.59 -5.53 16.84
CA PRO A 129 -8.01 -4.25 16.29
C PRO A 129 -7.46 -4.03 14.88
N TYR A 130 -8.30 -3.66 13.93
CA TYR A 130 -7.89 -3.44 12.54
C TYR A 130 -6.76 -2.40 12.42
N ALA A 131 -6.71 -1.42 13.33
CA ALA A 131 -5.65 -0.41 13.39
C ALA A 131 -4.21 -0.97 13.39
N ASP A 132 -4.02 -2.25 13.75
CA ASP A 132 -2.71 -2.91 13.67
C ASP A 132 -2.24 -3.16 12.22
N HIS A 133 -3.16 -3.41 11.29
CA HIS A 133 -2.86 -3.74 9.90
C HIS A 133 -2.17 -2.58 9.15
N PRO A 134 -2.72 -1.35 9.12
CA PRO A 134 -2.02 -0.23 8.48
C PRO A 134 -0.67 0.08 9.10
N ILE A 135 -0.49 -0.15 10.41
CA ILE A 135 0.81 0.07 11.08
C ILE A 135 1.82 -0.97 10.63
N THR A 136 1.43 -2.25 10.62
CA THR A 136 2.25 -3.35 10.11
C THR A 136 2.66 -3.12 8.66
N LEU A 137 1.76 -2.57 7.84
CA LEU A 137 2.05 -2.21 6.46
C LEU A 137 3.19 -1.19 6.36
N VAL A 138 3.11 -0.07 7.11
CA VAL A 138 4.18 0.94 7.11
C VAL A 138 5.49 0.37 7.68
N GLU A 139 5.44 -0.46 8.72
CA GLU A 139 6.64 -1.13 9.25
C GLU A 139 7.31 -2.01 8.20
N ARG A 140 6.54 -2.80 7.44
CA ARG A 140 7.11 -3.64 6.37
C ARG A 140 7.73 -2.80 5.26
N GLU A 141 7.13 -1.68 4.88
CA GLU A 141 7.72 -0.75 3.91
C GLU A 141 9.05 -0.15 4.41
N VAL A 142 9.13 0.18 5.70
CA VAL A 142 10.34 0.80 6.29
C VAL A 142 11.43 -0.23 6.58
N GLU A 143 11.08 -1.37 7.18
CA GLU A 143 12.04 -2.35 7.68
C GLU A 143 12.57 -3.29 6.59
N ILE A 144 11.71 -3.70 5.66
CA ILE A 144 12.09 -4.65 4.60
C ILE A 144 12.48 -3.89 3.34
N LEU A 145 11.67 -2.91 2.94
CA LEU A 145 11.87 -2.21 1.66
C LEU A 145 12.70 -0.92 1.80
N HIS A 146 13.03 -0.51 3.02
CA HIS A 146 13.76 0.72 3.33
C HIS A 146 13.14 1.97 2.69
N VAL A 147 11.80 2.03 2.60
CA VAL A 147 11.08 3.18 2.05
C VAL A 147 11.31 4.40 2.95
N THR A 148 11.63 5.52 2.30
CA THR A 148 11.86 6.83 2.95
C THR A 148 10.98 7.94 2.37
N ASP A 149 10.11 7.62 1.42
CA ASP A 149 9.16 8.56 0.83
C ASP A 149 8.02 8.81 1.81
N GLN A 150 7.95 10.02 2.37
CA GLN A 150 6.95 10.33 3.38
C GLN A 150 5.50 10.30 2.85
N GLU A 151 5.27 10.69 1.60
CA GLU A 151 3.92 10.72 1.04
C GLU A 151 3.40 9.29 0.83
N GLU A 152 4.28 8.38 0.44
CA GLU A 152 3.99 6.95 0.35
C GLU A 152 3.65 6.34 1.71
N LEU A 153 4.51 6.55 2.72
CA LEU A 153 4.27 6.01 4.05
C LEU A 153 2.99 6.58 4.69
N ILE A 154 2.66 7.85 4.40
CA ILE A 154 1.36 8.42 4.80
C ILE A 154 0.21 7.73 4.04
N ALA A 155 0.33 7.51 2.73
CA ALA A 155 -0.71 6.81 1.97
C ALA A 155 -0.91 5.37 2.44
N ALA A 156 0.17 4.69 2.83
CA ALA A 156 0.20 3.35 3.40
C ALA A 156 -0.60 3.27 4.72
N PHE A 157 -0.46 4.24 5.64
CA PHE A 157 -1.33 4.32 6.82
C PHE A 157 -2.82 4.48 6.46
N LEU A 158 -3.12 5.12 5.33
CA LEU A 158 -4.46 5.55 4.95
C LEU A 158 -5.11 4.66 3.88
N HIS A 159 -4.45 3.57 3.45
CA HIS A 159 -4.81 2.84 2.23
C HIS A 159 -6.28 2.37 2.18
N ASP A 160 -6.81 1.92 3.33
CA ASP A 160 -8.18 1.40 3.46
C ASP A 160 -9.15 2.39 4.16
N VAL A 161 -8.68 3.60 4.49
CA VAL A 161 -9.50 4.59 5.21
C VAL A 161 -10.71 5.03 4.38
N ILE A 162 -10.57 5.17 3.06
CA ILE A 162 -11.69 5.56 2.19
C ILE A 162 -12.71 4.42 2.02
N GLU A 163 -12.24 3.18 1.96
CA GLU A 163 -13.10 2.01 1.73
C GLU A 163 -13.88 1.62 2.98
N ASP A 164 -13.25 1.67 4.15
CA ASP A 164 -13.80 1.07 5.36
C ASP A 164 -14.41 2.10 6.34
N THR A 165 -14.37 3.39 6.02
CA THR A 165 -14.76 4.46 6.96
C THR A 165 -15.55 5.57 6.27
N GLU A 166 -16.07 6.54 7.05
CA GLU A 166 -16.85 7.68 6.52
C GLU A 166 -15.97 8.78 5.89
N ILE A 167 -14.65 8.60 5.86
CA ILE A 167 -13.70 9.60 5.35
C ILE A 167 -13.61 9.51 3.82
N ASP A 168 -13.77 10.63 3.12
CA ASP A 168 -13.64 10.69 1.67
C ASP A 168 -12.27 11.21 1.19
N ASN A 169 -11.99 11.04 -0.10
CA ASN A 169 -10.76 11.52 -0.70
C ASN A 169 -10.58 13.06 -0.60
N LYS A 170 -11.68 13.83 -0.59
CA LYS A 170 -11.59 15.29 -0.43
C LYS A 170 -11.06 15.67 0.95
N PHE A 171 -11.40 14.91 1.99
CA PHE A 171 -10.83 15.08 3.32
C PHE A 171 -9.32 14.81 3.29
N ILE A 172 -8.89 13.67 2.73
CA ILE A 172 -7.47 13.32 2.61
C ILE A 172 -6.71 14.41 1.84
N GLN A 173 -7.25 14.88 0.72
CA GLN A 173 -6.63 15.93 -0.11
C GLN A 173 -6.46 17.25 0.64
N ARG A 174 -7.49 17.71 1.35
CA ARG A 174 -7.40 18.94 2.15
C ARG A 174 -6.37 18.83 3.27
N ARG A 175 -6.10 17.59 3.72
CA ARG A 175 -5.32 17.35 4.92
C ARG A 175 -3.85 17.04 4.66
N PHE A 176 -3.61 16.10 3.76
CA PHE A 176 -2.27 15.61 3.44
C PHE A 176 -1.79 16.08 2.07
N GLY A 177 -2.63 16.77 1.30
CA GLY A 177 -2.30 17.29 -0.02
C GLY A 177 -2.68 16.34 -1.15
N LYS A 178 -2.47 16.81 -2.38
CA LYS A 178 -2.89 16.11 -3.60
C LYS A 178 -2.12 14.81 -3.83
N VAL A 179 -0.85 14.73 -3.43
CA VAL A 179 0.00 13.55 -3.67
C VAL A 179 -0.54 12.36 -2.88
N VAL A 180 -0.68 12.48 -1.55
CA VAL A 180 -1.31 11.42 -0.72
C VAL A 180 -2.70 11.07 -1.21
N ALA A 181 -3.55 12.06 -1.51
CA ALA A 181 -4.90 11.81 -1.99
C ALA A 181 -4.94 10.98 -3.27
N ASN A 182 -4.04 11.25 -4.22
CA ASN A 182 -3.94 10.46 -5.44
C ASN A 182 -3.46 9.03 -5.18
N LEU A 183 -2.50 8.85 -4.26
CA LEU A 183 -2.03 7.51 -3.86
C LEU A 183 -3.17 6.69 -3.23
N VAL A 184 -3.86 7.25 -2.23
CA VAL A 184 -4.97 6.58 -1.54
C VAL A 184 -6.11 6.26 -2.52
N ASP A 185 -6.47 7.19 -3.40
CA ASP A 185 -7.47 6.97 -4.45
C ASP A 185 -7.09 5.83 -5.42
N GLY A 186 -5.80 5.76 -5.79
CA GLY A 186 -5.26 4.65 -6.59
C GLY A 186 -5.40 3.31 -5.88
N LEU A 187 -5.07 3.25 -4.58
CA LEU A 187 -5.19 2.05 -3.75
C LEU A 187 -6.66 1.58 -3.63
N THR A 188 -7.56 2.51 -3.33
CA THR A 188 -9.02 2.29 -3.25
C THR A 188 -9.57 1.72 -4.56
N LYS A 189 -9.19 2.29 -5.72
CA LYS A 189 -9.65 1.82 -7.04
C LYS A 189 -9.18 0.41 -7.36
N ILE A 190 -7.93 0.08 -7.02
CA ILE A 190 -7.40 -1.27 -7.21
C ILE A 190 -8.16 -2.27 -6.37
N GLU A 191 -8.40 -1.95 -5.10
CA GLU A 191 -9.17 -2.79 -4.18
C GLU A 191 -10.58 -3.11 -4.72
N GLN A 192 -11.26 -2.10 -5.28
CA GLN A 192 -12.57 -2.29 -5.91
C GLN A 192 -12.53 -3.20 -7.15
N LEU A 193 -11.48 -3.10 -7.97
CA LEU A 193 -11.30 -3.96 -9.15
C LEU A 193 -11.10 -5.43 -8.74
N GLU A 194 -10.32 -5.68 -7.70
CA GLU A 194 -10.09 -7.03 -7.17
C GLU A 194 -11.38 -7.65 -6.58
N LYS A 195 -12.15 -6.87 -5.81
CA LYS A 195 -13.43 -7.30 -5.22
C LYS A 195 -14.43 -7.76 -6.29
N ASN A 196 -14.42 -7.11 -7.46
CA ASN A 196 -15.35 -7.42 -8.54
C ASN A 196 -15.02 -8.74 -9.28
N ARG A 197 -13.84 -9.35 -9.06
CA ARG A 197 -13.43 -10.69 -9.55
C ARG A 197 -13.60 -10.96 -11.06
N VAL A 198 -13.91 -9.95 -11.88
CA VAL A 198 -14.02 -10.07 -13.32
C VAL A 198 -12.69 -9.66 -13.95
N ILE A 199 -11.96 -10.64 -14.47
CA ILE A 199 -10.80 -10.41 -15.33
C ILE A 199 -11.34 -10.05 -16.73
N SER A 200 -11.76 -8.80 -16.90
CA SER A 200 -12.01 -8.23 -18.23
C SER A 200 -10.82 -7.40 -18.66
N GLN A 201 -10.54 -7.36 -19.97
CA GLN A 201 -9.49 -6.49 -20.52
C GLN A 201 -9.67 -5.01 -20.07
N GLU A 202 -10.93 -4.57 -19.92
CA GLU A 202 -11.24 -3.23 -19.42
C GLU A 202 -10.83 -3.01 -17.94
N ASN A 203 -11.01 -4.01 -17.07
CA ASN A 203 -10.60 -3.95 -15.67
C ASN A 203 -9.08 -3.99 -15.53
N ILE A 204 -8.44 -4.77 -16.38
CA ILE A 204 -6.99 -4.80 -16.53
C ILE A 204 -6.48 -3.42 -16.90
N ASP A 205 -6.97 -2.82 -17.99
CA ASP A 205 -6.50 -1.51 -18.41
C ASP A 205 -6.75 -0.42 -17.35
N LYS A 206 -7.85 -0.52 -16.58
CA LYS A 206 -8.13 0.37 -15.44
C LYS A 206 -7.10 0.18 -14.32
N PHE A 207 -6.75 -1.05 -13.99
CA PHE A 207 -5.69 -1.37 -13.03
C PHE A 207 -4.34 -0.82 -13.52
N VAL A 208 -3.99 -1.04 -14.79
CA VAL A 208 -2.78 -0.50 -15.39
C VAL A 208 -2.75 1.03 -15.32
N ARG A 209 -3.85 1.69 -15.67
CA ARG A 209 -3.96 3.16 -15.61
C ARG A 209 -3.83 3.70 -14.18
N ALA A 210 -4.34 2.98 -13.19
CA ALA A 210 -4.16 3.33 -11.79
C ALA A 210 -2.68 3.26 -11.39
N LEU A 211 -1.98 2.18 -11.76
CA LEU A 211 -0.54 2.02 -11.50
C LEU A 211 0.34 3.00 -12.28
N ALA A 212 -0.05 3.31 -13.52
CA ALA A 212 0.61 4.27 -14.39
C ALA A 212 0.57 5.70 -13.83
N THR A 213 -0.41 6.01 -12.97
CA THR A 213 -0.53 7.35 -12.37
C THR A 213 0.53 7.56 -11.29
N ASP A 214 0.80 6.54 -10.48
CA ASP A 214 1.85 6.57 -9.47
C ASP A 214 2.28 5.15 -9.11
N ILE A 215 3.50 4.78 -9.52
CA ILE A 215 4.03 3.43 -9.35
C ILE A 215 4.15 3.02 -7.87
N ARG A 216 4.18 3.99 -6.95
CA ARG A 216 4.19 3.74 -5.50
C ARG A 216 2.94 3.00 -5.02
N VAL A 217 1.82 3.16 -5.72
CA VAL A 217 0.57 2.41 -5.47
C VAL A 217 0.80 0.90 -5.59
N LEU A 218 1.57 0.46 -6.59
CA LEU A 218 1.91 -0.96 -6.74
C LEU A 218 2.72 -1.47 -5.54
N ARG A 219 3.73 -0.70 -5.10
CA ARG A 219 4.59 -1.11 -3.98
C ARG A 219 3.79 -1.28 -2.69
N ILE A 220 2.94 -0.30 -2.36
CA ILE A 220 2.04 -0.39 -1.19
C ILE A 220 1.16 -1.65 -1.31
N LYS A 221 0.54 -1.91 -2.48
CA LYS A 221 -0.31 -3.11 -2.65
C LYS A 221 0.45 -4.42 -2.59
N MET A 222 1.70 -4.48 -3.00
CA MET A 222 2.52 -5.68 -2.85
C MET A 222 2.76 -6.00 -1.37
N VAL A 223 3.01 -4.98 -0.55
CA VAL A 223 3.20 -5.16 0.90
C VAL A 223 1.89 -5.55 1.58
N ASP A 224 0.79 -4.87 1.25
CA ASP A 224 -0.56 -5.21 1.71
C ASP A 224 -0.91 -6.68 1.38
N ARG A 225 -0.64 -7.11 0.14
CA ARG A 225 -0.85 -8.50 -0.29
C ARG A 225 -0.01 -9.47 0.53
N GLY A 226 1.25 -9.16 0.82
CA GLY A 226 2.12 -9.99 1.64
C GLY A 226 1.60 -10.16 3.09
N ILE A 227 1.09 -9.08 3.69
CA ILE A 227 0.47 -9.13 5.02
C ILE A 227 -0.79 -10.01 4.98
N ASN A 228 -1.65 -9.78 3.99
CA ASN A 228 -2.88 -10.57 3.81
C ASN A 228 -2.60 -12.06 3.62
N LEU A 229 -1.52 -12.43 2.93
CA LEU A 229 -1.09 -13.83 2.80
C LEU A 229 -0.56 -14.43 4.11
N THR A 230 0.17 -13.63 4.89
CA THR A 230 0.67 -14.05 6.21
C THR A 230 -0.49 -14.35 7.16
N ASP A 231 -1.50 -13.49 7.16
CA ASP A 231 -2.70 -13.65 7.99
C ASP A 231 -3.63 -14.77 7.51
N ALA A 232 -3.58 -15.08 6.22
CA ALA A 232 -4.34 -16.16 5.60
C ALA A 232 -3.85 -17.56 5.97
N ALA A 233 -2.85 -17.70 6.86
CA ALA A 233 -2.39 -18.98 7.39
C ALA A 233 -3.53 -19.83 7.98
N GLN A 234 -4.61 -19.21 8.45
CA GLN A 234 -5.80 -19.89 9.00
C GLN A 234 -6.93 -20.10 7.97
N GLN A 235 -6.81 -19.61 6.74
CA GLN A 235 -7.83 -19.81 5.70
C GLN A 235 -7.85 -21.25 5.20
N GLY A 236 -8.99 -21.69 4.66
CA GLY A 236 -9.10 -22.97 3.95
C GLY A 236 -8.09 -23.07 2.80
N SER A 237 -7.58 -24.28 2.55
CA SER A 237 -6.47 -24.55 1.62
C SER A 237 -6.70 -23.96 0.23
N GLU A 238 -7.92 -24.03 -0.30
CA GLU A 238 -8.26 -23.51 -1.64
C GLU A 238 -8.14 -21.98 -1.74
N MET A 239 -8.62 -21.24 -0.72
CA MET A 239 -8.54 -19.77 -0.71
C MET A 239 -7.09 -19.32 -0.58
N ARG A 240 -6.33 -19.98 0.29
CA ARG A 240 -4.90 -19.71 0.48
C ARG A 240 -4.13 -19.94 -0.82
N GLU A 241 -4.32 -21.10 -1.45
CA GLU A 241 -3.67 -21.43 -2.72
C GLU A 241 -3.99 -20.41 -3.80
N ARG A 242 -5.26 -19.99 -3.92
CA ARG A 242 -5.68 -18.96 -4.86
C ARG A 242 -4.94 -17.65 -4.62
N ASN A 243 -4.94 -17.14 -3.39
CA ASN A 243 -4.31 -15.85 -3.07
C ASN A 243 -2.78 -15.90 -3.29
N CYS A 244 -2.13 -17.01 -2.93
CA CYS A 244 -0.70 -17.17 -3.17
C CYS A 244 -0.36 -17.24 -4.66
N ARG A 245 -1.17 -17.96 -5.46
CA ARG A 245 -0.99 -18.01 -6.92
C ARG A 245 -1.20 -16.64 -7.56
N GLU A 246 -2.22 -15.90 -7.14
CA GLU A 246 -2.42 -14.52 -7.60
C GLU A 246 -1.21 -13.63 -7.29
N ALA A 247 -0.65 -13.73 -6.09
CA ALA A 247 0.57 -12.98 -5.77
C ALA A 247 1.76 -13.34 -6.68
N LEU A 248 1.99 -14.64 -6.95
CA LEU A 248 3.11 -15.12 -7.77
C LEU A 248 2.92 -14.87 -9.26
N ASP A 249 1.71 -15.05 -9.77
CA ASP A 249 1.42 -14.99 -11.21
C ASP A 249 1.16 -13.55 -11.67
N PHE A 250 0.78 -12.65 -10.76
CA PHE A 250 0.44 -11.27 -11.08
C PHE A 250 1.35 -10.26 -10.38
N TYR A 251 1.29 -10.15 -9.05
CA TYR A 251 1.96 -9.06 -8.33
C TYR A 251 3.50 -9.13 -8.39
N VAL A 252 4.08 -10.32 -8.27
CA VAL A 252 5.53 -10.52 -8.28
C VAL A 252 6.15 -10.11 -9.63
N PRO A 253 5.66 -10.58 -10.79
CA PRO A 253 6.15 -10.14 -12.10
C PRO A 253 6.04 -8.63 -12.29
N LEU A 254 4.91 -8.03 -11.90
CA LEU A 254 4.71 -6.58 -12.03
C LEU A 254 5.66 -5.77 -11.16
N GLY A 255 5.88 -6.20 -9.92
CA GLY A 255 6.85 -5.58 -9.04
C GLY A 255 8.27 -5.64 -9.59
N ALA A 256 8.67 -6.80 -10.14
CA ALA A 256 9.98 -6.96 -10.78
C ALA A 256 10.14 -6.01 -11.99
N MET A 257 9.11 -5.91 -12.84
CA MET A 257 9.10 -5.00 -13.99
C MET A 257 9.15 -3.52 -13.59
N ALA A 258 8.47 -3.16 -12.51
CA ALA A 258 8.45 -1.81 -11.95
C ALA A 258 9.75 -1.43 -11.21
N GLY A 259 10.73 -2.34 -11.09
CA GLY A 259 11.97 -2.12 -10.37
C GLY A 259 11.89 -2.34 -8.86
N PHE A 260 10.79 -2.90 -8.34
CA PHE A 260 10.60 -3.23 -6.92
C PHE A 260 11.05 -4.65 -6.60
N MET A 261 12.30 -4.96 -6.94
CA MET A 261 12.86 -6.31 -6.77
C MET A 261 12.78 -6.82 -5.33
N GLU A 262 13.02 -5.96 -4.34
CA GLU A 262 12.96 -6.35 -2.93
C GLU A 262 11.53 -6.68 -2.49
N ALA A 263 10.54 -5.89 -2.94
CA ALA A 263 9.12 -6.17 -2.68
C ALA A 263 8.66 -7.44 -3.38
N ALA A 264 9.08 -7.65 -4.63
CA ALA A 264 8.76 -8.84 -5.41
C ALA A 264 9.36 -10.10 -4.76
N ARG A 265 10.61 -10.03 -4.32
CA ARG A 265 11.29 -11.12 -3.61
C ARG A 265 10.59 -11.44 -2.29
N HIS A 266 10.26 -10.43 -1.49
CA HIS A 266 9.57 -10.61 -0.22
C HIS A 266 8.19 -11.24 -0.40
N LEU A 267 7.38 -10.70 -1.33
CA LEU A 267 6.05 -11.23 -1.63
C LEU A 267 6.11 -12.67 -2.16
N SER A 268 7.12 -12.98 -2.99
CA SER A 268 7.34 -14.34 -3.48
C SER A 268 7.64 -15.32 -2.35
N ASP A 269 8.49 -14.95 -1.39
CA ASP A 269 8.80 -15.83 -0.24
C ASP A 269 7.55 -16.09 0.61
N VAL A 270 6.78 -15.05 0.92
CA VAL A 270 5.52 -15.19 1.67
C VAL A 270 4.52 -16.08 0.93
N ALA A 271 4.37 -15.90 -0.39
CA ALA A 271 3.48 -16.72 -1.19
C ALA A 271 3.92 -18.20 -1.25
N TYR A 272 5.22 -18.47 -1.37
CA TYR A 272 5.73 -19.84 -1.35
C TYR A 272 5.55 -20.53 0.00
N ARG A 273 5.76 -19.83 1.11
CA ARG A 273 5.45 -20.33 2.46
C ARG A 273 3.98 -20.71 2.60
N GLY A 274 3.07 -19.90 2.03
CA GLY A 274 1.64 -20.16 2.02
C GLY A 274 1.23 -21.38 1.18
N LEU A 275 1.90 -21.63 0.04
CA LEU A 275 1.65 -22.78 -0.84
C LEU A 275 2.22 -24.09 -0.31
N TYR A 276 3.39 -24.04 0.33
CA TYR A 276 4.14 -25.22 0.74
C TYR A 276 4.52 -25.17 2.22
N PRO A 277 3.54 -25.13 3.15
CA PRO A 277 3.82 -24.94 4.57
C PRO A 277 4.69 -26.05 5.16
N GLU A 278 4.47 -27.31 4.77
CA GLU A 278 5.25 -28.47 5.26
C GLU A 278 6.73 -28.38 4.88
N ARG A 279 7.04 -27.92 3.66
CA ARG A 279 8.43 -27.81 3.19
C ARG A 279 9.21 -26.72 3.90
N TYR A 280 8.54 -25.66 4.34
CA TYR A 280 9.20 -24.56 5.05
C TYR A 280 9.39 -24.87 6.54
N GLN A 281 8.56 -25.72 7.13
CA GLN A 281 8.75 -26.21 8.50
C GLN A 281 10.01 -27.09 8.66
N GLU A 282 10.50 -27.71 7.58
CA GLU A 282 11.72 -28.53 7.61
C GLU A 282 13.02 -27.71 7.45
N ILE A 283 12.92 -26.43 7.07
CA ILE A 283 14.07 -25.56 6.76
C ILE A 283 14.36 -24.56 7.91
N GLU A 284 13.38 -24.27 8.76
CA GLU A 284 13.50 -23.42 9.97
C GLU A 284 13.79 -24.24 11.24
#